data_AF-A0A7R9YY42-F1
#
_entry.id   AF-A0A7R9YY42-F1
#
_cell.length_a   1.000
_cell.length_b   1.000
_cell.length_c   1.000
_cell.angle_alpha   90.00
_cell.angle_beta   90.00
_cell.angle_gamma   90.00
#
_symmetry.space_group_name_H-M   'P 1'
#
loop_
_entity.id
_entity.type
_entity.pdbx_description
1 polymer ?
#
loop_
_entity_poly.entity_id
_entity_poly.type
_entity_poly.pdbx_seq_one_letter_code
_entity_poly.pdbx_strand_id
1 'polypeptide(L)'
;FSASASTSFHAIDAESGKEEWSVSTYSDIVTQAILSPDGEFVYTVERGNGKVTSYNVIDGTTQWSADCTDFHATQFCQYSVEADFSVSSDGYYLYYGDIHG
;
A
#
# COMPACT_ATOMS: atom_id res chain seq x y z
N PHE A 1 6.07 9.79 -4.28
CA PHE A 1 5.21 9.46 -3.12
C PHE A 1 6.02 9.50 -1.85
N SER A 2 5.44 9.97 -0.75
CA SER A 2 6.05 9.88 0.59
C SER A 2 5.06 9.22 1.53
N ALA A 3 5.49 8.13 2.18
CA ALA A 3 4.78 7.50 3.29
C ALA A 3 5.50 7.91 4.58
N SER A 4 4.80 8.59 5.48
CA SER A 4 5.30 8.95 6.81
C SER A 4 4.76 7.93 7.82
N ALA A 5 5.32 7.85 9.03
CA ALA A 5 4.72 7.16 10.20
C ALA A 5 3.44 7.86 10.71
N SER A 6 2.72 8.46 9.77
CA SER A 6 1.46 9.14 9.88
C SER A 6 0.46 8.24 9.17
N THR A 7 -0.77 8.18 9.66
CA THR A 7 -1.86 7.42 9.04
C THR A 7 -2.37 8.08 7.76
N SER A 8 -1.46 8.51 6.89
CA SER A 8 -1.73 9.23 5.67
C SER A 8 -0.70 8.93 4.58
N PHE A 9 -1.19 8.83 3.35
CA PHE A 9 -0.39 8.64 2.14
C PHE A 9 -0.60 9.83 1.22
N HIS A 10 0.50 10.39 0.71
CA HIS A 10 0.48 11.62 -0.07
C HIS A 10 1.12 11.42 -1.44
N ALA A 11 0.44 11.90 -2.47
CA ALA A 11 1.01 12.15 -3.78
C ALA A 11 1.42 13.61 -3.88
N ILE A 12 2.68 13.81 -4.27
CA ILE A 12 3.28 15.12 -4.43
C ILE A 12 3.79 15.19 -5.85
N ASP A 13 3.43 16.25 -6.57
CA ASP A 13 3.99 16.56 -7.87
C ASP A 13 5.50 16.82 -7.74
N ALA A 14 6.30 16.09 -8.51
CA ALA A 14 7.75 16.11 -8.39
C ALA A 14 8.37 17.42 -8.89
N GLU A 15 7.69 18.14 -9.78
CA GLU A 15 8.19 19.40 -10.33
C GLU A 15 7.92 20.58 -9.39
N SER A 16 6.71 20.69 -8.87
CA SER A 16 6.25 21.82 -8.08
C SER A 16 6.27 21.58 -6.57
N GLY A 17 6.38 20.33 -6.12
CA GLY A 17 6.33 19.96 -4.71
C GLY A 17 4.95 20.13 -4.07
N LYS A 18 3.89 20.31 -4.87
CA LYS A 18 2.52 20.46 -4.39
C LYS A 18 1.87 19.09 -4.16
N GLU A 19 1.04 19.01 -3.12
CA GLU A 19 0.17 17.85 -2.93
C GLU A 19 -0.88 17.81 -4.03
N GLU A 20 -0.92 16.69 -4.76
CA GLU A 20 -1.97 16.39 -5.74
C GLU A 20 -3.17 15.75 -5.07
N TRP A 21 -2.92 14.77 -4.19
CA TRP A 21 -3.93 14.11 -3.39
C TRP A 21 -3.33 13.47 -2.15
N SER A 22 -4.21 13.19 -1.18
CA SER A 22 -3.88 12.41 0.02
C SER A 22 -5.03 11.51 0.43
N VAL A 23 -4.69 10.40 1.07
CA VAL A 23 -5.64 9.44 1.63
C VAL A 23 -5.26 9.12 3.06
N SER A 24 -6.27 8.91 3.92
CA SER A 24 -6.06 8.43 5.28
C SER A 24 -6.04 6.91 5.31
N THR A 25 -5.08 6.33 6.00
CA THR A 25 -5.00 4.89 6.25
C THR A 25 -5.43 4.55 7.67
N TYR A 26 -5.72 3.27 7.91
CA TYR A 26 -6.11 2.81 9.24
C TYR A 26 -4.90 2.75 10.19
N SER A 27 -3.74 2.36 9.66
CA SER A 27 -2.48 2.27 10.37
C SER A 27 -1.32 2.82 9.54
N ASP A 28 -0.15 2.91 10.16
CA ASP A 28 1.07 3.41 9.51
C ASP A 28 1.41 2.58 8.28
N ILE A 29 1.80 3.28 7.21
CA ILE A 29 2.43 2.66 6.05
C ILE A 29 3.91 2.56 6.38
N VAL A 30 4.34 1.36 6.73
CA VAL A 30 5.73 1.08 7.13
C VAL A 30 6.66 0.82 5.96
N THR A 31 6.11 0.44 4.81
CA THR A 31 6.85 0.04 3.63
C THR A 31 6.85 1.14 2.58
N GLN A 32 7.83 1.13 1.68
CA GLN A 32 7.83 2.04 0.55
C GLN A 32 6.65 1.71 -0.38
N ALA A 33 5.86 2.71 -0.75
CA ALA A 33 4.83 2.53 -1.77
C ALA A 33 5.47 2.13 -3.11
N ILE A 34 4.85 1.20 -3.84
CA ILE A 34 5.38 0.68 -5.11
C ILE A 34 4.48 1.08 -6.25
N LEU A 35 5.09 1.60 -7.32
CA LEU A 35 4.40 1.88 -8.57
C LEU A 35 4.28 0.60 -9.39
N SER A 36 3.11 0.39 -9.97
CA SER A 36 2.87 -0.62 -11.01
C SER A 36 3.80 -0.43 -12.22
N PRO A 37 4.15 -1.50 -12.96
CA PRO A 37 5.02 -1.40 -14.14
C PRO A 37 4.49 -0.49 -15.25
N ASP A 38 3.17 -0.39 -15.41
CA ASP A 38 2.50 0.50 -16.36
C ASP A 38 2.36 1.95 -15.84
N GLY A 39 2.60 2.16 -14.55
CA GLY A 39 2.53 3.47 -13.90
C GLY A 39 1.11 3.92 -13.56
N GLU A 40 0.08 3.08 -13.75
CA GLU A 40 -1.32 3.47 -13.55
C GLU A 40 -1.75 3.42 -12.08
N PHE A 41 -1.10 2.55 -11.31
CA PHE A 41 -1.44 2.28 -9.92
C PHE A 41 -0.24 2.40 -8.99
N VAL A 42 -0.53 2.79 -7.74
CA VAL A 42 0.41 2.72 -6.63
C VAL A 42 -0.15 1.83 -5.53
N TYR A 43 0.70 0.98 -4.99
CA TYR A 43 0.34 0.02 -3.96
C TYR A 43 0.98 0.42 -2.63
N THR A 44 0.23 0.26 -1.55
CA THR A 44 0.73 0.43 -0.18
C THR A 44 0.36 -0.77 0.67
N VAL A 45 1.16 -1.03 1.71
CA VAL A 45 0.87 -2.05 2.71
C VAL A 45 0.86 -1.42 4.10
N GLU A 46 -0.25 -1.60 4.80
CA GLU A 46 -0.46 -1.10 6.15
C GLU A 46 0.17 -2.02 7.20
N ARG A 47 0.85 -1.46 8.20
CA ARG A 47 1.51 -2.23 9.25
C ARG A 47 0.53 -3.06 10.06
N GLY A 48 -0.57 -2.45 10.50
CA GLY A 48 -1.38 -2.97 11.61
C GLY A 48 -2.13 -4.26 11.27
N ASN A 49 -2.51 -4.43 10.01
CA ASN A 49 -3.34 -5.54 9.53
C ASN A 49 -2.84 -6.14 8.20
N GLY A 50 -1.70 -5.68 7.69
CA GLY A 50 -1.18 -6.12 6.39
C GLY A 50 -2.09 -5.80 5.22
N LYS A 51 -2.99 -4.81 5.36
CA LYS A 51 -3.90 -4.42 4.29
C LYS A 51 -3.10 -3.85 3.13
N VAL A 52 -3.26 -4.48 1.97
CA VAL A 52 -2.75 -4.00 0.69
C VAL A 52 -3.84 -3.16 0.04
N THR A 53 -3.48 -1.95 -0.39
CA THR A 53 -4.41 -1.08 -1.12
C THR A 53 -3.78 -0.63 -2.43
N SER A 54 -4.56 -0.70 -3.50
CA SER A 54 -4.23 -0.16 -4.82
C SER A 54 -4.95 1.15 -5.04
N TYR A 55 -4.20 2.20 -5.36
CA TYR A 55 -4.72 3.52 -5.68
C TYR A 55 -4.43 3.86 -7.13
N ASN A 56 -5.38 4.54 -7.78
CA ASN A 56 -5.12 5.19 -9.05
C ASN A 56 -4.08 6.30 -8.86
N VAL A 57 -3.07 6.34 -9.71
CA VAL A 57 -1.95 7.29 -9.58
C VAL A 57 -2.37 8.75 -9.74
N ILE A 58 -3.45 9.01 -10.51
CA ILE A 58 -3.88 10.36 -10.89
C ILE A 58 -4.67 11.03 -9.79
N ASP A 59 -5.60 10.31 -9.16
CA ASP A 59 -6.57 10.90 -8.23
C ASP A 59 -6.61 10.26 -6.84
N GLY A 60 -5.79 9.23 -6.59
CA GLY A 60 -5.74 8.53 -5.32
C GLY A 60 -6.95 7.67 -5.02
N THR A 61 -7.85 7.44 -6.00
CA THR A 61 -9.03 6.59 -5.78
C THR A 61 -8.65 5.13 -5.59
N THR A 62 -9.23 4.49 -4.57
CA THR A 62 -9.02 3.07 -4.30
C THR A 62 -9.67 2.23 -5.40
N GLN A 63 -8.86 1.40 -6.06
CA GLN A 63 -9.33 0.45 -7.07
C GLN A 63 -9.74 -0.88 -6.43
N TRP A 64 -8.91 -1.35 -5.50
CA TRP A 64 -9.18 -2.51 -4.67
C TRP A 64 -8.35 -2.43 -3.40
N SER A 65 -8.79 -3.17 -2.38
CA SER A 65 -7.98 -3.46 -1.21
C SER A 65 -8.19 -4.90 -0.82
N ALA A 66 -7.13 -5.53 -0.31
CA ALA A 66 -7.20 -6.84 0.28
C ALA A 66 -6.47 -6.84 1.61
N ASP A 67 -7.03 -7.50 2.60
CA ASP A 67 -6.36 -7.73 3.86
C ASP A 67 -6.34 -9.22 4.21
N CYS A 68 -5.59 -9.54 5.25
CA CYS A 68 -5.49 -10.86 5.83
C CYS A 68 -6.84 -11.59 6.04
N THR A 69 -7.96 -10.89 6.29
CA THR A 69 -9.28 -11.53 6.47
C THR A 69 -9.89 -12.00 5.16
N ASP A 70 -9.49 -11.40 4.03
CA ASP A 70 -9.88 -11.86 2.70
C ASP A 70 -9.22 -13.20 2.34
N PHE A 71 -8.09 -13.52 2.98
CA PHE A 71 -7.30 -14.73 2.72
C PHE A 71 -7.42 -15.79 3.82
N HIS A 72 -7.66 -15.38 5.09
CA HIS A 72 -7.77 -16.28 6.24
C HIS A 72 -9.05 -16.02 7.04
N ALA A 73 -10.04 -16.90 6.87
CA ALA A 73 -11.38 -16.77 7.46
C ALA A 73 -11.44 -16.87 9.00
N THR A 74 -10.35 -17.27 9.69
CA THR A 74 -10.40 -17.68 11.11
C THR A 74 -9.27 -17.15 11.99
N GLN A 75 -8.38 -16.27 11.51
CA GLN A 75 -7.20 -15.85 12.27
C GLN A 75 -7.19 -14.34 12.50
N PHE A 76 -6.96 -13.93 13.75
CA PHE A 76 -6.82 -12.52 14.12
C PHE A 76 -5.62 -11.92 13.42
N CYS A 77 -5.87 -10.96 12.53
CA CYS A 77 -4.84 -10.14 11.91
C CYS A 77 -4.25 -9.17 12.93
N GLN A 78 -3.31 -9.64 13.73
CA GLN A 78 -2.63 -8.82 14.74
C GLN A 78 -1.15 -8.67 14.47
N TYR A 79 -0.75 -8.67 13.19
CA TYR A 79 0.65 -8.89 12.87
C TYR A 79 1.18 -7.84 11.91
N SER A 80 2.21 -7.16 12.40
CA SER A 80 3.01 -6.16 11.72
C SER A 80 3.54 -6.72 10.42
N VAL A 81 3.33 -6.05 9.30
CA VAL A 81 4.18 -6.25 8.11
C VAL A 81 5.51 -5.54 8.37
N GLU A 82 6.62 -6.26 8.34
CA GLU A 82 7.98 -5.70 8.43
C GLU A 82 8.79 -5.91 7.14
N ALA A 83 8.28 -6.70 6.20
CA ALA A 83 8.97 -7.01 4.96
C ALA A 83 8.67 -5.98 3.86
N ASP A 84 9.67 -5.69 3.03
CA ASP A 84 9.45 -5.09 1.72
C ASP A 84 8.48 -5.96 0.92
N PHE A 85 7.60 -5.32 0.16
CA PHE A 85 6.77 -6.00 -0.83
C PHE A 85 7.34 -5.80 -2.23
N SER A 86 6.90 -6.59 -3.20
CA SER A 86 7.32 -6.45 -4.59
C SER A 86 6.14 -6.70 -5.53
N VAL A 87 6.19 -6.07 -6.69
CA VAL A 87 5.23 -6.31 -7.77
C VAL A 87 5.98 -7.03 -8.89
N SER A 88 5.37 -8.11 -9.38
CA SER A 88 5.80 -8.83 -10.57
C SER A 88 5.95 -7.89 -11.78
N SER A 89 6.84 -8.24 -12.70
CA SER A 89 7.10 -7.41 -13.88
C SER A 89 5.89 -7.25 -14.81
N ASP A 90 4.92 -8.17 -14.73
CA ASP A 90 3.66 -8.11 -15.47
C ASP A 90 2.55 -7.34 -14.73
N GLY A 91 2.80 -6.90 -13.49
CA GLY A 91 1.86 -6.13 -12.68
C GLY A 91 0.73 -6.94 -12.06
N TYR A 92 0.64 -8.25 -12.33
CA TYR A 92 -0.51 -9.06 -11.91
C TYR A 92 -0.39 -9.61 -10.49
N TYR A 93 0.83 -9.73 -10.00
CA TYR A 93 1.12 -10.30 -8.68
C TYR A 93 1.86 -9.31 -7.81
N LEU A 94 1.36 -9.15 -6.57
CA LEU A 94 2.04 -8.47 -5.48
C LEU A 94 2.43 -9.51 -4.43
N TYR A 95 3.69 -9.51 -4.03
CA TYR A 95 4.25 -10.42 -3.03
C TYR A 95 4.67 -9.62 -1.80
N TYR A 96 4.18 -10.01 -0.63
CA TYR A 96 4.64 -9.48 0.65
C TYR A 96 4.69 -10.61 1.67
N GLY A 97 5.61 -10.53 2.62
CA GLY A 97 5.72 -11.47 3.72
C GLY A 97 5.17 -10.85 5.00
N ASP A 98 4.52 -11.65 5.84
CA ASP A 98 4.21 -11.28 7.22
C ASP A 98 5.23 -11.89 8.19
N ILE A 99 5.15 -11.51 9.47
CA ILE A 99 6.06 -12.02 10.52
C ILE A 99 5.86 -13.51 10.86
N HIS A 100 4.87 -14.16 10.26
CA HIS A 100 4.52 -15.57 10.47
C HIS A 100 4.82 -16.48 9.28
N GLY A 101 5.18 -15.92 8.12
CA GLY A 101 5.74 -16.65 6.98
C GLY A 101 4.76 -16.83 5.85
#